data_AF-A0A6C0DR30-F1
#
_entry.id   AF-A0A6C0DR30-F1
#
_cell.length_a   1.000
_cell.length_b   1.000
_cell.length_c   1.000
_cell.angle_alpha   90.00
_cell.angle_beta   90.00
_cell.angle_gamma   90.00
#
_symmetry.space_group_name_H-M   'P 1'
#
loop_
_entity.id
_entity.type
_entity.pdbx_description
1 polymer ?
#
loop_
_entity_poly.entity_id
_entity_poly.type
_entity_poly.pdbx_seq_one_letter_code
_entity_poly.pdbx_strand_id
1 'polypeptide(L)'
;MSHTYFYLINHNCKEFCFFENSYSIFLILETAMKINNHWKATDDIRVEMEGTCSSAFLQTLINDKNYHENVPIHLESSNTQ
;
A
#
# COMPACT_ATOMS: atom_id res chain seq x y z
N MET A 1 -20.51 2.06 3.17
CA MET A 1 -19.53 3.15 3.07
C MET A 1 -18.57 2.80 1.95
N SER A 2 -18.10 3.74 1.13
CA SER A 2 -17.11 3.46 0.09
C SER A 2 -15.76 3.14 0.74
N HIS A 3 -15.22 1.96 0.48
CA HIS A 3 -13.88 1.58 0.93
C HIS A 3 -12.87 2.38 0.10
N THR A 4 -11.93 3.06 0.76
CA THR A 4 -10.81 3.71 0.07
C THR A 4 -9.60 2.81 0.17
N TYR A 5 -8.92 2.62 -0.95
CA TYR A 5 -7.76 1.75 -1.06
C TYR A 5 -6.52 2.57 -1.38
N PHE A 6 -5.44 2.29 -0.67
CA PHE A 6 -4.15 2.94 -0.87
C PHE A 6 -3.11 1.91 -1.30
N TYR A 7 -2.45 2.21 -2.42
CA TYR A 7 -1.29 1.47 -2.92
C TYR A 7 -0.05 2.31 -2.67
N LEU A 8 0.86 1.79 -1.85
CA LEU A 8 2.18 2.37 -1.66
C LEU A 8 3.15 1.59 -2.54
N ILE A 9 3.82 2.28 -3.45
CA ILE A 9 4.74 1.69 -4.42
C ILE A 9 6.14 2.23 -4.13
N ASN A 10 7.04 1.36 -3.68
CA ASN A 10 8.43 1.71 -3.46
C ASN A 10 9.24 1.37 -4.72
N HIS A 11 9.67 2.40 -5.44
CA HIS A 11 10.40 2.24 -6.70
C HIS A 11 11.86 1.77 -6.49
N ASN A 12 12.47 2.06 -5.33
CA ASN A 12 13.84 1.63 -5.02
C ASN A 12 13.90 0.12 -4.75
N CYS A 13 13.02 -0.37 -3.87
CA CYS A 13 12.97 -1.78 -3.49
C CYS A 13 12.16 -2.63 -4.46
N LYS A 14 11.39 -2.00 -5.36
CA LYS A 14 10.47 -2.67 -6.28
C LYS A 14 9.46 -3.54 -5.52
N GLU A 15 8.82 -2.92 -4.54
CA GLU A 15 7.83 -3.55 -3.68
C GLU A 15 6.56 -2.68 -3.63
N PHE A 16 5.43 -3.28 -3.31
CA PHE A 16 4.20 -2.53 -3.05
C PHE A 16 3.47 -3.06 -1.82
N CYS A 17 2.75 -2.17 -1.16
CA CYS A 17 1.88 -2.48 -0.04
C CYS A 17 0.48 -1.93 -0.28
N PHE A 18 -0.50 -2.66 0.24
CA PHE A 18 -1.91 -2.35 0.09
C PHE A 18 -2.53 -2.11 1.46
N PHE A 19 -3.27 -1.02 1.57
CA PHE A 19 -4.02 -0.68 2.77
C PHE A 19 -5.47 -0.40 2.41
N GLU A 20 -6.39 -1.04 3.14
CA GLU A 20 -7.82 -0.77 3.06
C GLU A 20 -8.23 0.09 4.25
N ASN A 21 -8.98 1.17 3.99
CA ASN A 21 -9.57 2.03 5.03
C ASN A 21 -8.60 2.41 6.16
N SER A 22 -7.66 3.29 5.84
CA SER A 22 -6.68 3.78 6.81
C SER A 22 -6.85 5.28 7.09
N TYR A 23 -6.68 5.65 8.36
CA TYR A 23 -6.53 7.04 8.78
C TYR A 23 -5.21 7.62 8.25
N SER A 24 -5.19 8.90 7.84
CA SER A 24 -4.03 9.72 7.42
C SER A 24 -2.90 9.04 6.62
N ILE A 25 -2.58 9.56 5.43
CA ILE A 25 -1.42 9.11 4.61
C ILE A 25 -0.12 8.98 5.43
N PHE A 26 0.09 9.84 6.42
CA PHE A 26 1.26 9.77 7.30
C PHE A 26 1.32 8.45 8.11
N LEU A 27 0.19 8.02 8.68
CA LEU A 27 0.10 6.79 9.46
C LEU A 27 0.29 5.55 8.56
N ILE A 28 -0.24 5.60 7.34
CA ILE A 28 -0.08 4.54 6.35
C ILE A 28 1.41 4.36 6.00
N LEU A 29 2.12 5.47 5.74
CA LEU A 29 3.54 5.45 5.44
C LEU A 29 4.36 4.93 6.63
N GLU A 30 4.10 5.41 7.85
CA GLU A 30 4.78 4.87 9.05
C GLU A 30 4.56 3.37 9.21
N THR A 31 3.34 2.90 8.97
CA THR A 31 2.98 1.48 9.10
C THR A 31 3.70 0.66 8.05
N ALA A 32 3.66 1.10 6.78
CA ALA A 32 4.37 0.46 5.66
C ALA A 32 5.88 0.36 5.91
N MET A 33 6.50 1.38 6.51
CA MET A 33 7.91 1.34 6.85
C MET A 33 8.23 0.43 8.05
N LYS A 34 7.33 0.31 9.03
CA LYS A 34 7.50 -0.59 10.18
C LYS A 34 7.40 -2.06 9.79
N ILE A 35 6.53 -2.39 8.84
CA ILE A 35 6.28 -3.79 8.44
C ILE A 35 7.24 -4.26 7.33
N ASN A 36 7.79 -3.36 6.52
CA ASN A 36 8.77 -3.70 5.49
C ASN A 36 10.18 -3.28 5.92
N ASN A 37 10.98 -4.25 6.39
CA ASN A 37 12.35 -4.03 6.86
C ASN A 37 13.31 -3.42 5.81
N HIS A 38 12.93 -3.45 4.53
CA HIS A 38 13.72 -2.91 3.43
C HIS A 38 13.40 -1.45 3.12
N TRP A 39 12.24 -0.95 3.53
CA TRP A 39 11.79 0.40 3.20
C TRP A 39 12.48 1.43 4.11
N LYS A 40 12.96 2.50 3.50
CA LYS A 40 13.67 3.60 4.17
C LYS A 40 12.99 4.92 3.91
N ALA A 41 13.20 5.89 4.80
CA ALA A 41 12.60 7.22 4.68
C ALA A 41 13.11 7.99 3.44
N THR A 42 14.23 7.54 2.88
CA THR A 42 14.85 8.08 1.67
C THR A 42 14.37 7.41 0.39
N ASP A 43 13.52 6.39 0.48
CA ASP A 43 13.02 5.69 -0.69
C ASP A 43 11.98 6.53 -1.42
N ASP A 44 11.95 6.38 -2.74
CA ASP A 44 10.97 6.96 -3.63
C ASP A 44 9.67 6.14 -3.55
N ILE A 45 8.81 6.57 -2.64
CA ILE A 45 7.51 5.95 -2.38
C ILE A 45 6.41 6.80 -3.01
N ARG A 46 5.72 6.22 -3.99
CA ARG A 46 4.52 6.79 -4.58
C ARG A 46 3.28 6.24 -3.89
N VAL A 47 2.32 7.12 -3.59
CA VAL A 47 1.01 6.75 -3.04
C VAL A 47 -0.03 6.92 -4.13
N GLU A 48 -0.72 5.84 -4.48
CA GLU A 48 -1.91 5.88 -5.33
C GLU A 48 -3.16 5.55 -4.52
N MET A 49 -4.25 6.28 -4.78
CA MET A 49 -5.53 6.12 -4.11
C MET A 49 -6.59 5.72 -5.14
N GLU A 50 -7.24 4.59 -4.92
CA GLU A 50 -8.36 4.14 -5.75
C GLU A 50 -9.64 4.04 -4.91
N GLY A 51 -10.78 4.43 -5.51
CA GLY A 51 -12.11 4.31 -4.89
C GLY A 51 -12.64 2.88 -4.85
N THR A 52 -11.97 1.93 -5.52
CA THR A 52 -12.31 0.51 -5.58
C THR A 52 -11.04 -0.33 -5.67
N CYS A 53 -10.96 -1.44 -4.94
CA CYS A 53 -9.83 -2.37 -5.08
C CYS A 53 -9.94 -3.08 -6.43
N SER A 54 -9.09 -2.68 -7.38
CA SER A 54 -9.00 -3.33 -8.68
C SER A 54 -7.85 -4.34 -8.66
N SER A 55 -8.18 -5.62 -8.52
CA SER A 55 -7.20 -6.71 -8.70
C SER A 55 -6.52 -6.66 -10.08
N ALA A 56 -7.17 -6.07 -11.08
CA ALA A 56 -6.57 -5.83 -12.39
C ALA A 56 -5.44 -4.80 -12.35
N PHE A 57 -5.56 -3.74 -11.53
CA PHE A 57 -4.49 -2.76 -11.35
C PHE A 57 -3.27 -3.39 -10.68
N LEU A 58 -3.47 -4.18 -9.63
CA LEU A 58 -2.42 -4.96 -8.99
C LEU A 58 -1.72 -5.90 -9.97
N GLN A 59 -2.49 -6.60 -10.80
CA GLN A 59 -1.93 -7.51 -11.79
C GLN A 59 -1.14 -6.77 -12.87
N THR A 60 -1.59 -5.57 -13.27
CA THR A 60 -0.81 -4.69 -14.15
C THR A 60 0.50 -4.28 -13.47
N LEU A 61 0.50 -3.82 -12.21
CA LEU A 61 1.73 -3.43 -11.50
C LEU A 61 2.75 -4.58 -11.40
N ILE A 62 2.28 -5.79 -11.08
CA ILE A 62 3.13 -7.00 -10.99
C ILE A 62 3.70 -7.35 -12.38
N ASN A 63 2.85 -7.31 -13.42
CA ASN A 63 3.23 -7.68 -14.79
C ASN A 63 4.10 -6.62 -15.47
N ASP A 64 3.99 -5.34 -15.11
CA ASP A 64 4.63 -4.21 -15.80
C ASP A 64 6.08 -3.95 -15.35
N LYS A 65 6.71 -4.95 -14.68
CA LYS A 65 8.17 -5.18 -14.48
C LYS A 65 8.69 -4.97 -13.05
N ASN A 66 8.90 -6.10 -12.36
CA ASN A 66 9.78 -6.29 -11.19
C ASN A 66 9.21 -6.01 -9.80
N TYR A 67 7.90 -5.76 -9.64
CA TYR A 67 7.34 -5.57 -8.31
C TYR A 67 7.00 -6.91 -7.66
N HIS A 68 7.45 -7.10 -6.43
CA HIS A 68 7.08 -8.24 -5.61
C HIS A 68 5.95 -7.86 -4.65
N GLU A 69 4.98 -8.76 -4.50
CA GLU A 69 3.90 -8.63 -3.53
C GLU A 69 4.47 -8.89 -2.13
N ASN A 70 4.90 -7.82 -1.45
CA ASN A 70 5.12 -7.82 -0.01
C ASN A 70 3.92 -7.09 0.61
N VAL A 71 2.76 -7.73 0.55
CA VAL A 71 1.49 -7.12 0.94
C VAL A 71 1.09 -7.57 2.35
N PRO A 72 1.28 -6.72 3.35
CA PRO A 72 0.55 -6.81 4.60
C PRO A 72 -0.88 -6.34 4.34
N ILE A 73 -1.82 -7.28 4.30
CA ILE A 73 -3.25 -6.95 4.24
C ILE A 73 -3.68 -6.51 5.64
N HIS A 74 -3.59 -5.22 5.92
CA HIS A 74 -4.17 -4.64 7.15
C HIS A 74 -5.60 -4.16 6.87
N LEU A 75 -6.55 -4.99 7.28
CA LEU A 75 -7.97 -4.64 7.38
C LEU A 75 -8.19 -4.08 8.78
N GLU A 76 -8.02 -2.77 8.98
CA GLU A 76 -8.60 -2.16 10.18
C GLU A 76 -10.10 -2.07 9.95
N SER A 77 -10.83 -3.06 10.47
CA SER A 77 -12.26 -2.91 10.68
C SER A 77 -12.45 -1.80 11.71
N SER A 78 -13.10 -0.72 11.29
CA SER A 78 -13.55 0.34 12.19
C SER A 78 -14.54 -0.24 13.21
N ASN A 79 -14.04 -0.91 14.25
CA ASN A 79 -14.79 -1.12 15.49
C ASN A 79 -14.72 0.19 16.28
N THR A 80 -15.54 1.15 15.86
CA THR A 80 -15.95 2.23 16.76
C THR A 80 -16.84 1.62 17.83
N GLN A 81 -16.27 1.41 19.02
CA GLN A 81 -17.02 1.34 20.28
C GLN A 81 -17.73 2.67 20.55
#